data_AF-A0A7S1PQS0-F1
#
_entry.id   AF-A0A7S1PQS0-F1
#
_cell.length_a   1.000
_cell.length_b   1.000
_cell.length_c   1.000
_cell.angle_alpha   90.00
_cell.angle_beta   90.00
_cell.angle_gamma   90.00
#
_symmetry.space_group_name_H-M   'P 1'
#
loop_
_entity.id
_entity.type
_entity.pdbx_description
1 polymer ?
#
loop_
_entity_poly.entity_id
_entity_poly.type
_entity_poly.pdbx_seq_one_letter_code
_entity_poly.pdbx_strand_id
1 'polypeptide(L)'
;AAARRLALVLSTASMDLNGSAVAPGMARLAALCTIVLDERETIAVLRRCYDHLISGHWLHGDQGSAAYQATVNAVLAFMQEADATSFHSCRRLGVALSPGTWMHRYLTSLVIAELPLSRALVWLDQFFAYGLPWVASFLTASV
;
A
#
# COMPACT_ATOMS: atom_id res chain seq x y z
N ALA A 1 -21.43 9.46 -14.71
CA ALA A 1 -21.94 8.71 -13.53
C ALA A 1 -20.80 8.14 -12.67
N ALA A 2 -19.93 7.28 -13.22
CA ALA A 2 -18.85 6.63 -12.48
C ALA A 2 -17.88 7.59 -11.76
N ALA A 3 -17.41 8.65 -12.42
CA ALA A 3 -16.50 9.63 -11.79
C ALA A 3 -17.13 10.33 -10.57
N ARG A 4 -18.43 10.65 -10.64
CA ARG A 4 -19.16 11.29 -9.53
C ARG A 4 -19.29 10.34 -8.34
N ARG A 5 -19.55 9.06 -8.62
CA ARG A 5 -19.62 7.99 -7.64
C ARG A 5 -18.28 7.74 -6.93
N LEU A 6 -17.20 7.67 -7.69
CA LEU A 6 -15.85 7.54 -7.14
C LEU A 6 -15.48 8.76 -6.25
N ALA A 7 -15.79 9.98 -6.70
CA ALA A 7 -15.54 11.18 -5.92
C ALA A 7 -16.32 11.18 -4.59
N LEU A 8 -17.58 10.73 -4.60
CA LEU A 8 -18.38 10.60 -3.38
C LEU A 8 -17.75 9.60 -2.41
N VAL A 9 -17.41 8.39 -2.89
CA VAL A 9 -16.76 7.34 -2.09
C VAL A 9 -15.47 7.85 -1.45
N LEU A 10 -14.61 8.53 -2.21
CA LEU A 10 -13.33 9.03 -1.70
C LEU A 10 -13.51 10.15 -0.69
N SER A 11 -14.44 11.08 -0.92
CA SER A 11 -14.75 12.15 0.03
C SER A 11 -15.31 11.58 1.33
N THR A 12 -16.27 10.66 1.26
CA THR A 12 -16.86 10.03 2.46
C THR A 12 -15.81 9.24 3.23
N ALA A 13 -15.04 8.39 2.55
CA ALA A 13 -13.99 7.62 3.20
C ALA A 13 -12.90 8.52 3.80
N SER A 14 -12.50 9.62 3.15
CA SER A 14 -11.55 10.58 3.73
C SER A 14 -12.09 11.22 5.01
N MET A 15 -13.37 11.62 5.05
CA MET A 15 -14.01 12.17 6.25
C MET A 15 -14.10 11.14 7.39
N ASP A 16 -14.41 9.88 7.06
CA ASP A 16 -14.46 8.79 8.03
C ASP A 16 -13.09 8.44 8.62
N LEU A 17 -12.02 8.63 7.84
CA LEU A 17 -10.64 8.34 8.21
C LEU A 17 -9.93 9.58 8.80
N ASN A 18 -10.65 10.34 9.64
CA ASN A 18 -10.17 11.55 10.33
C ASN A 18 -9.63 12.65 9.40
N GLY A 19 -10.20 12.80 8.21
CA GLY A 19 -9.77 13.81 7.25
C GLY A 19 -8.41 13.49 6.62
N SER A 20 -7.97 12.22 6.64
CA SER A 20 -6.75 11.87 5.93
C SER A 20 -6.90 12.17 4.44
N ALA A 21 -5.91 12.83 3.84
CA ALA A 21 -5.95 13.10 2.42
C ALA A 21 -5.96 11.79 1.62
N VAL A 22 -6.57 11.86 0.43
CA VAL A 22 -6.78 10.67 -0.41
C VAL A 22 -5.42 10.19 -0.94
N ALA A 23 -4.90 9.11 -0.36
CA ALA A 23 -3.68 8.49 -0.82
C ALA A 23 -3.88 7.87 -2.22
N PRO A 24 -2.84 7.84 -3.09
CA PRO A 24 -2.95 7.27 -4.43
C PRO A 24 -3.46 5.82 -4.46
N GLY A 25 -3.06 5.00 -3.48
CA GLY A 25 -3.51 3.60 -3.36
C GLY A 25 -4.99 3.51 -2.97
N MET A 26 -5.46 4.39 -2.11
CA MET A 26 -6.87 4.50 -1.72
C MET A 26 -7.75 4.83 -2.94
N ALA A 27 -7.34 5.81 -3.75
CA ALA A 27 -8.05 6.19 -4.98
C ALA A 27 -8.18 5.04 -5.98
N ARG A 28 -7.08 4.31 -6.21
CA ARG A 28 -7.07 3.15 -7.13
C ARG A 28 -7.90 1.98 -6.59
N LEU A 29 -7.75 1.66 -5.31
CA LEU A 29 -8.53 0.60 -4.69
C LEU A 29 -10.03 0.92 -4.77
N ALA A 30 -10.42 2.16 -4.45
CA ALA A 30 -11.80 2.61 -4.60
C ALA A 30 -12.30 2.47 -6.05
N ALA A 31 -11.48 2.88 -7.03
CA ALA A 31 -11.84 2.75 -8.45
C ALA A 31 -12.11 1.28 -8.83
N LEU A 32 -11.24 0.35 -8.39
CA LEU A 32 -11.43 -1.09 -8.64
C LEU A 32 -12.67 -1.64 -7.94
N CYS A 33 -12.87 -1.31 -6.66
CA CYS A 33 -14.02 -1.75 -5.89
C CYS A 33 -15.35 -1.26 -6.49
N THR A 34 -15.43 0.00 -6.92
CA THR A 34 -16.68 0.57 -7.47
C THR A 34 -17.14 -0.07 -8.79
N ILE A 35 -16.29 -0.86 -9.45
CA ILE A 35 -16.67 -1.66 -10.63
C ILE A 35 -17.63 -2.79 -10.24
N VAL A 36 -17.43 -3.40 -9.06
CA VAL A 36 -18.10 -4.65 -8.65
C VAL A 36 -18.91 -4.52 -7.35
N LEU A 37 -18.64 -3.52 -6.53
CA LEU A 37 -19.29 -3.25 -5.25
C LEU A 37 -20.14 -1.98 -5.32
N ASP A 38 -21.08 -1.85 -4.39
CA ASP A 38 -21.80 -0.60 -4.14
C ASP A 38 -20.90 0.46 -3.42
N GLU A 39 -21.43 1.67 -3.21
CA GLU A 39 -20.67 2.75 -2.53
C GLU A 39 -20.36 2.41 -1.06
N ARG A 40 -21.32 1.83 -0.35
CA ARG A 40 -21.22 1.50 1.08
C ARG A 40 -20.21 0.36 1.28
N GLU A 41 -20.29 -0.66 0.45
CA GLU A 41 -19.36 -1.78 0.42
C GLU A 41 -17.94 -1.31 0.09
N THR A 42 -17.79 -0.41 -0.90
CA THR A 42 -16.48 0.16 -1.23
C THR A 42 -15.89 0.93 -0.05
N ILE A 43 -16.67 1.78 0.61
CA ILE A 43 -16.21 2.51 1.80
C ILE A 43 -15.82 1.54 2.92
N ALA A 44 -16.59 0.46 3.13
CA ALA A 44 -16.26 -0.57 4.12
C ALA A 44 -14.92 -1.27 3.82
N VAL A 45 -14.63 -1.56 2.54
CA VAL A 45 -13.33 -2.09 2.11
C VAL A 45 -12.19 -1.10 2.40
N LEU A 46 -12.36 0.18 2.06
CA LEU A 46 -11.36 1.21 2.33
C LEU A 46 -11.08 1.36 3.83
N ARG A 47 -12.13 1.36 4.66
CA ARG A 47 -12.01 1.40 6.13
C ARG A 47 -11.26 0.17 6.65
N ARG A 48 -11.61 -1.04 6.19
CA ARG A 48 -10.89 -2.27 6.57
C ARG A 48 -9.40 -2.20 6.20
N CYS A 49 -9.06 -1.70 5.02
CA CYS A 49 -7.66 -1.51 4.63
C CYS A 49 -6.93 -0.58 5.59
N TYR A 50 -7.54 0.56 5.90
CA TYR A 50 -7.00 1.58 6.78
C TYR A 50 -6.87 1.09 8.24
N ASP A 51 -7.88 0.41 8.78
CA ASP A 51 -7.89 0.00 10.19
C ASP A 51 -7.05 -1.25 10.45
N HIS A 52 -6.98 -2.18 9.47
CA HIS A 52 -6.50 -3.54 9.75
C HIS A 52 -5.38 -4.04 8.83
N LEU A 53 -5.30 -3.59 7.58
CA LEU A 53 -4.35 -4.17 6.62
C LEU A 53 -3.06 -3.36 6.47
N ILE A 54 -3.17 -2.03 6.51
CA ILE A 54 -2.05 -1.09 6.33
C ILE A 54 -2.19 0.13 7.25
N SER A 55 -2.47 -0.12 8.52
CA SER A 55 -2.75 0.95 9.48
C SER A 55 -1.64 2.01 9.52
N GLY A 56 -2.07 3.27 9.52
CA GLY A 56 -1.18 4.44 9.49
C GLY A 56 -0.54 4.76 8.13
N HIS A 57 -0.56 3.88 7.14
CA HIS A 57 0.16 4.09 5.86
C HIS A 57 -0.53 5.07 4.91
N TRP A 58 -1.80 5.38 5.16
CA TRP A 58 -2.55 6.41 4.46
C TRP A 58 -2.69 7.71 5.26
N LEU A 59 -2.08 7.80 6.45
CA LEU A 59 -2.04 9.03 7.22
C LEU A 59 -1.04 10.03 6.63
N HIS A 60 -1.30 11.31 6.86
CA HIS A 60 -0.42 12.40 6.48
C HIS A 60 0.51 12.81 7.63
N GLY A 61 1.62 13.46 7.31
CA GLY A 61 2.56 13.98 8.30
C GLY A 61 3.31 12.89 9.07
N ASP A 62 3.64 13.19 10.33
CA ASP A 62 4.56 12.38 11.13
C ASP A 62 4.04 10.97 11.43
N GLN A 63 2.72 10.80 11.57
CA GLN A 63 2.11 9.49 11.84
C GLN A 63 2.24 8.55 10.64
N GLY A 64 2.02 9.08 9.42
CA GLY A 64 2.25 8.32 8.19
C GLY A 64 3.71 7.98 7.98
N SER A 65 4.60 8.95 8.25
CA SER A 65 6.05 8.76 8.17
C SER A 65 6.54 7.68 9.14
N ALA A 66 6.03 7.64 10.38
CA ALA A 66 6.40 6.65 11.38
C ALA A 66 5.94 5.22 11.01
N ALA A 67 4.67 5.06 10.60
CA ALA A 67 4.14 3.78 10.14
C ALA A 67 4.93 3.25 8.94
N TYR A 68 5.21 4.15 7.99
CA TYR A 68 6.03 3.84 6.83
C TYR A 68 7.45 3.40 7.21
N GLN A 69 8.13 4.15 8.08
CA GLN A 69 9.48 3.83 8.51
C GLN A 69 9.56 2.49 9.25
N ALA A 70 8.54 2.16 10.06
CA ALA A 70 8.45 0.87 10.73
C ALA A 70 8.42 -0.29 9.73
N THR A 71 7.59 -0.17 8.68
CA THR A 71 7.52 -1.18 7.61
C THR A 71 8.81 -1.27 6.80
N VAL A 72 9.42 -0.12 6.48
CA VAL A 72 10.74 -0.08 5.81
C VAL A 72 11.79 -0.84 6.62
N ASN A 73 11.86 -0.60 7.93
CA ASN A 73 12.81 -1.27 8.80
C ASN A 73 12.54 -2.78 8.86
N ALA A 74 11.29 -3.20 8.93
CA ALA A 74 10.92 -4.62 8.95
C ALA A 74 11.34 -5.33 7.65
N VAL A 75 11.03 -4.76 6.48
CA VAL A 75 11.43 -5.33 5.18
C VAL A 75 12.95 -5.40 5.06
N LEU A 76 13.68 -4.38 5.50
CA LEU A 76 15.14 -4.40 5.45
C LEU A 76 15.75 -5.46 6.34
N ALA A 77 15.19 -5.67 7.55
CA ALA A 77 15.62 -6.75 8.43
C ALA A 77 15.41 -8.11 7.75
N PHE A 78 14.23 -8.35 7.15
CA PHE A 78 13.96 -9.58 6.41
C PHE A 78 14.90 -9.78 5.21
N MET A 79 15.19 -8.73 4.43
CA MET A 79 16.12 -8.83 3.30
C MET A 79 17.53 -9.20 3.77
N GLN A 80 17.99 -8.60 4.87
CA GLN A 80 19.30 -8.89 5.44
C GLN A 80 19.40 -10.35 5.92
N GLU A 81 18.32 -10.91 6.48
CA GLU A 81 18.25 -12.30 6.92
C GLU A 81 18.14 -13.30 5.74
N ALA A 82 17.37 -12.95 4.70
CA ALA A 82 17.09 -13.84 3.58
C ALA A 82 18.26 -13.97 2.58
N ASP A 83 18.93 -12.85 2.25
CA ASP A 83 20.11 -12.85 1.38
C ASP A 83 21.03 -11.66 1.69
N ALA A 84 21.91 -11.86 2.67
CA ALA A 84 22.91 -10.88 3.05
C ALA A 84 23.82 -10.48 1.87
N THR A 85 24.06 -11.35 0.89
CA THR A 85 24.98 -11.08 -0.23
C THR A 85 24.37 -10.07 -1.20
N SER A 86 23.11 -10.27 -1.58
CA SER A 86 22.36 -9.32 -2.41
C SER A 86 22.13 -8.01 -1.68
N PHE A 87 21.79 -8.05 -0.39
CA PHE A 87 21.65 -6.87 0.46
C PHE A 87 22.94 -6.04 0.53
N HIS A 88 24.09 -6.68 0.77
CA HIS A 88 25.38 -6.00 0.81
C HIS A 88 25.83 -5.49 -0.57
N SER A 89 25.46 -6.18 -1.64
CA SER A 89 25.75 -5.75 -3.02
C SER A 89 24.96 -4.50 -3.41
N CYS A 90 23.66 -4.44 -3.10
CA CYS A 90 22.84 -3.25 -3.28
C CYS A 90 23.41 -2.05 -2.49
N ARG A 91 23.83 -2.27 -1.24
CA ARG A 91 24.49 -1.23 -0.43
C ARG A 91 25.84 -0.77 -1.00
N ARG A 92 26.66 -1.71 -1.50
CA ARG A 92 28.01 -1.44 -2.03
C ARG A 92 28.01 -0.71 -3.36
N LEU A 93 27.02 -0.95 -4.22
CA LEU A 93 26.97 -0.34 -5.55
C LEU A 93 26.67 1.17 -5.53
N GLY A 94 26.53 1.79 -4.35
CA GLY A 94 26.16 3.21 -4.25
C GLY A 94 24.78 3.51 -4.83
N VAL A 95 24.05 2.47 -5.26
CA VAL A 95 22.62 2.51 -5.49
C VAL A 95 22.03 2.70 -4.12
N ALA A 96 21.92 3.96 -3.72
CA ALA A 96 20.96 4.41 -2.75
C ALA A 96 19.55 4.14 -3.33
N LEU A 97 19.20 2.87 -3.51
CA LEU A 97 17.88 2.37 -3.23
C LEU A 97 17.70 2.67 -1.76
N SER A 98 17.49 3.95 -1.41
CA SER A 98 16.90 4.31 -0.13
C SER A 98 15.63 3.48 -0.14
N PRO A 99 15.54 2.45 0.72
CA PRO A 99 14.36 1.62 0.81
C PRO A 99 13.14 2.51 1.03
N GLY A 100 13.38 3.60 1.77
CA GLY A 100 12.53 4.76 1.92
C GLY A 100 11.95 5.39 0.65
N THR A 101 12.59 5.35 -0.52
CA THR A 101 12.08 6.04 -1.73
C THR A 101 11.25 5.13 -2.63
N TRP A 102 11.71 3.90 -2.88
CA TRP A 102 10.93 2.96 -3.71
C TRP A 102 9.79 2.33 -2.90
N MET A 103 10.01 1.94 -1.64
CA MET A 103 8.95 1.38 -0.80
C MET A 103 7.83 2.40 -0.54
N HIS A 104 8.10 3.70 -0.59
CA HIS A 104 7.11 4.75 -0.34
C HIS A 104 6.08 4.74 -1.45
N ARG A 105 6.56 4.63 -2.70
CA ARG A 105 5.69 4.44 -3.85
C ARG A 105 4.86 3.17 -3.69
N TYR A 106 5.46 2.05 -3.32
CA TYR A 106 4.76 0.77 -3.20
C TYR A 106 3.73 0.74 -2.08
N LEU A 107 4.06 1.27 -0.90
CA LEU A 107 3.19 1.24 0.28
C LEU A 107 2.04 2.26 0.18
N THR A 108 2.30 3.48 -0.31
CA THR A 108 1.24 4.49 -0.48
C THR A 108 0.30 4.18 -1.65
N SER A 109 0.77 3.43 -2.65
CA SER A 109 -0.01 3.05 -3.83
C SER A 109 -0.51 1.60 -3.83
N LEU A 110 -0.24 0.83 -2.77
CA LEU A 110 -0.53 -0.61 -2.65
C LEU A 110 0.06 -1.48 -3.76
N VAL A 111 1.15 -1.08 -4.43
CA VAL A 111 1.80 -1.82 -5.54
C VAL A 111 0.93 -2.03 -6.79
N ILE A 112 -0.40 -1.99 -6.68
CA ILE A 112 -1.38 -2.17 -7.76
C ILE A 112 -1.20 -1.16 -8.89
N ALA A 113 -0.53 -0.05 -8.62
CA ALA A 113 -0.13 0.97 -9.60
C ALA A 113 0.84 0.45 -10.67
N GLU A 114 1.70 -0.49 -10.28
CA GLU A 114 2.86 -0.94 -11.05
C GLU A 114 2.59 -2.31 -11.71
N LEU A 115 1.40 -2.88 -11.48
CA LEU A 115 1.02 -4.20 -11.97
C LEU A 115 -0.03 -4.09 -13.09
N PRO A 116 0.04 -4.95 -14.13
CA PRO A 116 -1.08 -5.15 -15.04
C PRO A 116 -2.34 -5.56 -14.26
N LEU A 117 -3.53 -5.15 -14.73
CA LEU A 117 -4.79 -5.36 -14.00
C LEU A 117 -5.00 -6.81 -13.53
N SER A 118 -4.73 -7.80 -14.39
CA SER A 118 -4.87 -9.22 -14.03
C SER A 118 -3.97 -9.64 -12.87
N ARG A 119 -2.73 -9.12 -12.81
CA ARG A 119 -1.82 -9.35 -11.68
C ARG A 119 -2.20 -8.53 -10.45
N ALA A 120 -2.70 -7.31 -10.64
CA ALA A 120 -3.17 -6.47 -9.55
C ALA A 120 -4.34 -7.13 -8.79
N LEU A 121 -5.26 -7.80 -9.50
CA LEU A 121 -6.36 -8.54 -8.87
C LEU A 121 -5.85 -9.72 -8.03
N VAL A 122 -4.95 -10.54 -8.56
CA VAL A 122 -4.34 -11.65 -7.80
C VAL A 122 -3.56 -11.12 -6.59
N TRP A 123 -2.84 -10.01 -6.76
CA TRP A 123 -2.12 -9.36 -5.67
C TRP A 123 -3.09 -8.87 -4.59
N LEU A 124 -4.24 -8.30 -4.97
CA LEU A 124 -5.26 -7.84 -4.04
C LEU A 124 -5.88 -8.99 -3.24
N ASP A 125 -6.12 -10.15 -3.85
CA ASP A 125 -6.63 -11.33 -3.14
C ASP A 125 -5.69 -11.74 -1.99
N GLN A 126 -4.39 -11.78 -2.28
CA GLN A 126 -3.36 -12.09 -1.28
C GLN A 126 -3.26 -10.97 -0.23
N PHE A 127 -3.35 -9.71 -0.65
CA PHE A 127 -3.34 -8.57 0.26
C PHE A 127 -4.53 -8.57 1.22
N PHE A 128 -5.75 -8.90 0.76
CA PHE A 128 -6.92 -8.98 1.62
C PHE A 128 -6.88 -10.16 2.60
N ALA A 129 -6.17 -11.24 2.23
CA ALA A 129 -5.96 -12.40 3.10
C ALA A 129 -4.91 -12.13 4.20
N TYR A 130 -3.80 -11.45 3.84
CA TYR A 130 -2.60 -11.42 4.69
C TYR A 130 -2.15 -10.03 5.12
N GLY A 131 -2.64 -8.95 4.49
CA GLY A 131 -2.30 -7.57 4.82
C GLY A 131 -0.83 -7.20 4.62
N LEU A 132 -0.32 -6.33 5.49
CA LEU A 132 1.06 -5.84 5.46
C LEU A 132 2.15 -6.94 5.41
N PRO A 133 2.05 -8.07 6.14
CA PRO A 133 2.98 -9.20 5.98
C PRO A 133 3.16 -9.68 4.54
N TRP A 134 2.07 -9.76 3.77
CA TRP A 134 2.15 -10.12 2.36
C TRP A 134 2.85 -9.04 1.54
N VAL A 135 2.57 -7.76 1.81
CA VAL A 135 3.26 -6.65 1.14
C VAL A 135 4.77 -6.71 1.39
N ALA A 136 5.18 -6.94 2.63
CA ALA A 136 6.59 -7.10 2.98
C ALA A 136 7.22 -8.28 2.24
N SER A 137 6.59 -9.46 2.28
CA SER A 137 7.04 -10.66 1.57
C SER A 137 7.18 -10.43 0.06
N PHE A 138 6.15 -9.86 -0.56
CA PHE A 138 6.13 -9.52 -1.98
C PHE A 138 7.30 -8.59 -2.36
N LEU A 139 7.54 -7.55 -1.56
CA LEU A 139 8.63 -6.62 -1.81
C LEU A 139 10.00 -7.29 -1.66
N THR A 140 10.18 -8.18 -0.68
CA THR A 140 11.45 -8.93 -0.53
C THR A 140 11.71 -9.92 -1.66
N ALA A 141 10.67 -10.58 -2.17
CA ALA A 141 10.79 -11.53 -3.28
C ALA A 141 10.95 -10.85 -4.65
N SER A 142 10.73 -9.54 -4.73
CA SER A 142 10.83 -8.75 -5.96
C SER A 142 12.21 -8.09 -6.16
N VAL A 143 13.16 -8.34 -5.25
CA VAL A 143 14.56 -7.88 -5.31
C VAL A 143 15.46 -9.01 -5.78
#